data_AF-A0A7W6A0F5-F1
#
_entry.id   AF-A0A7W6A0F5-F1
#
_cell.length_a   1.000
_cell.length_b   1.000
_cell.length_c   1.000
_cell.angle_alpha   90.00
_cell.angle_beta   90.00
_cell.angle_gamma   90.00
#
_symmetry.space_group_name_H-M   'P 1'
#
loop_
_entity.id
_entity.type
_entity.pdbx_description
1 polymer ?
#
loop_
_entity_poly.entity_id
_entity_poly.type
_entity_poly.pdbx_seq_one_letter_code
_entity_poly.pdbx_strand_id
1 'polypeptide(L)' 'MLTPFRRLRLAALLKVHDMRHVGISPRRIAERLISPALTSLSAAEWTESKERKRIRRWSAEASRLVAGGYRNLLHGG' A
#
# COMPACT_ATOMS: atom_id res chain seq x y z
N MET A 1 14.97 8.31 -15.54
CA MET A 1 13.97 7.39 -16.15
C MET A 1 13.42 6.45 -15.06
N LEU A 2 12.10 6.24 -14.95
CA LEU A 2 11.52 5.33 -13.96
C LEU A 2 11.73 3.87 -14.36
N THR A 3 12.38 3.07 -13.52
CA THR A 3 12.53 1.63 -13.76
C THR A 3 11.17 0.91 -13.70
N PRO A 4 10.99 -0.23 -14.40
CA PRO A 4 9.76 -1.02 -14.33
C PRO A 4 9.35 -1.36 -12.89
N PHE A 5 10.31 -1.70 -12.04
CA PHE A 5 10.08 -1.96 -10.62
C PHE A 5 9.53 -0.73 -9.87
N ARG A 6 10.12 0.45 -10.09
CA ARG A 6 9.61 1.70 -9.49
C ARG A 6 8.19 2.02 -9.97
N ARG A 7 7.87 1.78 -11.24
CA ARG A 7 6.51 1.99 -11.77
C ARG A 7 5.48 1.07 -11.12
N LEU A 8 5.80 -0.21 -10.99
CA LEU A 8 4.92 -1.19 -10.30
C LEU A 8 4.69 -0.81 -8.84
N ARG A 9 5.75 -0.35 -8.16
CA ARG A 9 5.66 0.15 -6.78
C ARG A 9 4.71 1.33 -6.65
N LEU A 10 4.85 2.34 -7.51
CA LEU A 10 3.99 3.53 -7.51
C LEU A 10 2.53 3.16 -7.80
N ALA A 11 2.29 2.29 -8.78
CA ALA A 11 0.95 1.80 -9.07
C ALA A 11 0.31 1.07 -7.87
N ALA A 12 1.10 0.27 -7.13
CA ALA A 12 0.61 -0.37 -5.91
C ALA A 12 0.25 0.65 -4.81
N LEU A 13 1.04 1.72 -4.65
CA LEU A 13 0.74 2.78 -3.67
C LEU A 13 -0.54 3.54 -4.03
N LEU A 14 -0.75 3.85 -5.32
CA LEU A 14 -1.98 4.48 -5.78
C LEU A 14 -3.20 3.58 -5.52
N LYS A 15 -3.11 2.27 -5.84
CA LYS A 15 -4.17 1.31 -5.50
C LYS A 15 -4.48 1.27 -4.00
N VAL A 16 -3.46 1.33 -3.14
CA VAL A 16 -3.66 1.43 -1.69
C VAL A 16 -4.41 2.71 -1.31
N HIS A 17 -4.04 3.85 -1.91
CA HIS A 17 -4.71 5.12 -1.65
C HIS A 17 -6.20 5.05 -2.04
N ASP A 18 -6.50 4.59 -3.26
CA ASP A 18 -7.86 4.52 -3.78
C ASP A 18 -8.74 3.59 -2.92
N MET A 19 -8.23 2.40 -2.58
CA MET A 19 -8.96 1.46 -1.74
C MET A 19 -9.23 2.02 -0.34
N ARG A 20 -8.28 2.77 0.25
CA ARG A 20 -8.50 3.44 1.54
C ARG A 20 -9.50 4.58 1.42
N HIS A 21 -9.47 5.34 0.32
CA HIS A 21 -10.38 6.45 0.09
C HIS A 21 -11.84 5.98 0.05
N VAL A 22 -12.10 4.81 -0.53
CA VAL A 22 -13.44 4.18 -0.55
C VAL A 22 -13.75 3.35 0.71
N GLY A 23 -12.92 3.45 1.76
CA GLY A 23 -13.19 2.85 3.07
C GLY A 23 -12.83 1.38 3.24
N ILE A 24 -12.05 0.77 2.32
CA ILE A 24 -11.61 -0.63 2.47
C ILE A 24 -10.66 -0.76 3.66
N SER A 25 -10.89 -1.78 4.49
CA SER A 25 -10.06 -2.01 5.67
C SER A 25 -8.62 -2.39 5.31
N PRO A 26 -7.61 -2.02 6.13
CA PRO A 26 -6.21 -2.36 5.86
C PRO A 26 -5.96 -3.86 5.67
N ARG A 27 -6.73 -4.70 6.35
CA ARG A 27 -6.63 -6.17 6.22
C ARG A 27 -7.09 -6.63 4.83
N ARG A 28 -8.25 -6.17 4.38
CA ARG A 28 -8.76 -6.46 3.02
C ARG A 28 -7.83 -5.95 1.92
N ILE A 29 -7.19 -4.80 2.12
CA ILE A 29 -6.19 -4.29 1.16
C ILE A 29 -4.96 -5.21 1.14
N ALA A 30 -4.47 -5.64 2.30
CA ALA A 30 -3.35 -6.57 2.38
C ALA A 30 -3.67 -7.94 1.75
N GLU A 31 -4.88 -8.45 1.93
CA GLU A 31 -5.37 -9.68 1.27
C GLU A 31 -5.27 -9.57 -0.26
N ARG A 32 -5.72 -8.44 -0.82
CA ARG A 32 -5.73 -8.21 -2.27
C ARG A 32 -4.36 -7.92 -2.87
N LEU A 33 -3.48 -7.24 -2.14
CA LEU A 33 -2.22 -6.69 -2.69
C LEU A 33 -0.95 -7.39 -2.20
N ILE A 34 -1.03 -8.18 -1.11
CA ILE A 34 0.13 -8.83 -0.49
C ILE A 34 -0.01 -10.34 -0.53
N SER A 35 -1.07 -10.89 0.07
CA SER A 35 -1.30 -12.33 0.09
C SER A 35 -2.76 -12.68 0.39
N PRO A 36 -3.44 -13.47 -0.47
CA PRO A 36 -4.80 -13.95 -0.22
C PRO A 36 -4.93 -14.80 1.05
N ALA A 37 -3.84 -15.46 1.46
CA ALA A 37 -3.80 -16.33 2.65
C ALA A 37 -4.06 -15.56 3.97
N LEU A 38 -4.01 -14.23 3.95
CA LEU A 38 -4.38 -13.42 5.12
C LEU A 38 -5.85 -13.55 5.50
N THR A 39 -6.70 -14.04 4.59
CA THR A 39 -8.12 -14.27 4.84
C THR A 39 -8.34 -15.29 5.96
N SER A 40 -7.46 -16.29 6.07
CA SER A 40 -7.57 -17.37 7.05
C SER A 40 -7.00 -17.03 8.43
N LEU A 41 -6.35 -15.88 8.60
CA LEU A 41 -5.78 -15.49 9.90
C LEU A 41 -6.86 -15.12 10.92
N SER A 42 -6.67 -15.50 12.17
CA SER A 42 -7.41 -14.93 13.28
C SER A 42 -7.09 -13.43 13.46
N ALA A 43 -7.86 -12.75 14.31
CA ALA A 43 -7.60 -11.35 14.63
C ALA A 43 -6.25 -11.14 15.36
N ALA A 44 -5.86 -12.09 16.22
CA ALA A 44 -4.58 -12.08 16.93
C ALA A 44 -3.41 -12.24 15.95
N GLU A 45 -3.47 -13.26 15.08
CA GLU A 45 -2.44 -13.51 14.07
C GLU A 45 -2.31 -12.33 13.08
N TRP A 46 -3.44 -11.73 12.67
CA TRP A 46 -3.40 -10.51 11.87
C TRP A 46 -2.68 -9.37 12.57
N THR A 47 -2.90 -9.20 13.88
CA THR A 47 -2.30 -8.11 14.66
C THR A 47 -0.78 -8.22 14.71
N GLU A 48 -0.27 -9.45 14.83
CA GLU A 48 1.16 -9.77 14.88
C GLU A 48 1.81 -9.86 13.49
N SER A 49 1.01 -10.04 12.43
CA SER A 49 1.49 -10.24 11.07
C SER A 49 2.43 -9.13 10.57
N LYS A 50 3.46 -9.53 9.82
CA LYS A 50 4.35 -8.59 9.10
C LYS A 50 3.59 -7.84 8.00
N GLU A 51 2.53 -8.43 7.47
CA GLU A 51 1.66 -7.87 6.44
C GLU A 51 0.88 -6.67 6.96
N ARG A 52 0.40 -6.69 8.21
CA ARG A 52 -0.18 -5.51 8.87
C ARG A 52 0.82 -4.36 8.97
N LYS A 53 2.07 -4.64 9.37
CA LYS A 53 3.13 -3.61 9.43
C LYS A 53 3.46 -3.08 8.02
N ARG A 54 3.51 -3.97 7.02
CA ARG A 54 3.78 -3.63 5.62
C ARG A 54 2.68 -2.73 5.05
N ILE A 55 1.40 -3.09 5.21
CA ILE A 55 0.30 -2.29 4.66
C ILE A 55 0.17 -0.93 5.35
N ARG A 56 0.48 -0.83 6.66
CA ARG A 56 0.57 0.46 7.36
C ARG A 56 1.64 1.37 6.75
N ARG A 57 2.83 0.83 6.42
CA ARG A 57 3.88 1.60 5.75
C ARG A 57 3.45 2.05 4.35
N TRP A 58 2.89 1.14 3.55
CA TRP A 58 2.41 1.46 2.21
C TRP A 58 1.31 2.52 2.25
N SER A 59 0.43 2.45 3.24
CA SER A 59 -0.63 3.43 3.47
C SER A 59 -0.08 4.83 3.74
N ALA A 60 0.95 4.94 4.60
CA ALA A 60 1.60 6.22 4.89
C ALA A 60 2.41 6.76 3.70
N GLU A 61 3.05 5.88 2.93
CA GLU A 61 3.78 6.24 1.72
C GLU A 61 2.83 6.71 0.61
N ALA A 62 1.70 6.02 0.41
CA ALA A 62 0.67 6.37 -0.54
C ALA A 62 0.05 7.74 -0.22
N SER A 63 -0.28 8.01 1.06
CA SER A 63 -0.76 9.33 1.48
C SER A 63 0.25 10.43 1.19
N ARG A 64 1.55 10.22 1.48
CA ARG A 64 2.61 11.20 1.18
C ARG A 64 2.79 11.42 -0.33
N LEU A 65 2.71 10.35 -1.12
CA LEU A 65 2.82 10.42 -2.57
C LEU A 65 1.71 11.32 -3.15
N VAL A 66 0.45 11.09 -2.77
CA VAL A 66 -0.71 11.84 -3.28
C VAL A 66 -0.76 13.27 -2.72
N ALA A 67 -0.34 13.49 -1.47
CA ALA A 67 -0.31 14.81 -0.83
C ALA A 67 0.77 15.78 -1.36
N GLY A 68 1.33 15.52 -2.55
CA GLY A 68 2.33 16.37 -3.19
C GLY A 68 3.69 15.71 -3.38
N GLY A 69 3.94 14.54 -2.79
CA GLY A 69 5.19 13.79 -3.00
C GLY A 69 5.44 13.39 -4.45
N TYR A 70 4.37 13.27 -5.26
CA TYR A 70 4.47 13.04 -6.71
C TYR A 70 5.28 14.14 -7.42
N ARG A 71 5.32 15.36 -6.90
CA ARG A 71 6.08 16.47 -7.51
C ARG A 71 7.56 16.13 -7.60
N ASN A 72 8.13 15.44 -6.61
CA ASN A 72 9.53 15.01 -6.65
C ASN A 72 9.80 14.03 -7.81
N LEU A 73 8.81 13.23 -8.20
CA LEU A 73 8.92 12.33 -9.35
C LEU A 73 8.90 13.10 -10.68
N LEU A 74 8.18 14.21 -10.73
CA LEU A 74 8.07 15.05 -11.94
C LEU A 74 9.29 15.95 -12.12
N HIS A 75 9.93 16.38 -11.03
CA HIS A 75 11.11 17.25 -11.07
C HIS A 75 12.45 16.49 -11.03
N GLY A 76 12.43 15.17 -11.29
CA GLY A 76 13.65 14.41 -11.57
C GLY A 76 14.47 13.96 -10.36
N GLY A 77 13.82 13.59 -9.24
CA GLY A 77 14.51 12.96 -8.12
C GLY A 77 15.27 11.66 -8.45
#